data_AF-A0A7V1ZIJ3-F1
#
_entry.id   AF-A0A7V1ZIJ3-F1
#
_cell.length_a   1.000
_cell.length_b   1.000
_cell.length_c   1.000
_cell.angle_alpha   90.00
_cell.angle_beta   90.00
_cell.angle_gamma   90.00
#
_symmetry.space_group_name_H-M   'P 1'
#
loop_
_entity.id
_entity.type
_entity.pdbx_description
1 polymer ?
#
loop_
_entity_poly.entity_id
_entity_poly.type
_entity_poly.pdbx_seq_one_letter_code
_entity_poly.pdbx_strand_id
1 'polypeptide(L)' 'MVEGIFLGKGETAVFLPFSRANRHGLIAGATGTGKTITLQLLAEGFSRAGVPVVVTDVKGDLAGMAFPGADKAP' A
#
# COMPACT_ATOMS: atom_id res chain seq x y z
N MET A 1 -12.16 -12.13 12.71
CA MET A 1 -11.71 -11.24 11.62
C MET A 1 -10.25 -11.53 11.36
N VAL A 2 -9.80 -11.52 10.10
CA VAL A 2 -8.37 -11.64 9.78
C VAL A 2 -7.73 -10.29 10.04
N GLU A 3 -6.77 -10.24 10.96
CA GLU A 3 -5.97 -9.05 11.20
C GLU A 3 -4.93 -8.91 10.08
N GLY A 4 -5.05 -7.84 9.28
CA GLY A 4 -4.21 -7.66 8.11
C GLY A 4 -4.58 -6.44 7.27
N ILE A 5 -3.78 -6.21 6.23
CA ILE A 5 -3.96 -5.12 5.28
C ILE A 5 -4.97 -5.56 4.23
N PHE A 6 -6.05 -4.80 4.03
CA PHE A 6 -6.98 -5.05 2.92
C PHE A 6 -6.28 -4.78 1.59
N LEU A 7 -6.11 -5.81 0.75
CA LEU A 7 -5.44 -5.66 -0.56
C LEU A 7 -6.40 -5.29 -1.68
N GLY A 8 -7.66 -5.67 -1.56
CA GLY A 8 -8.66 -5.54 -2.61
C GLY A 8 -9.70 -6.64 -2.55
N LYS A 9 -10.49 -6.78 -3.60
CA LYS A 9 -11.52 -7.81 -3.69
C LYS A 9 -11.63 -8.38 -5.10
N GLY A 10 -11.93 -9.67 -5.17
CA GLY A 10 -12.54 -10.30 -6.34
C GLY A 10 -14.02 -10.53 -6.03
N GLU A 11 -14.44 -11.80 -6.07
CA GLU A 11 -15.75 -12.23 -5.53
C GLU A 11 -15.84 -11.99 -4.01
N THR A 12 -14.71 -12.09 -3.31
CA THR A 12 -14.61 -11.85 -1.88
C THR A 12 -13.49 -10.86 -1.56
N ALA A 13 -13.55 -10.27 -0.38
CA ALA A 13 -12.49 -9.38 0.13
C ALA A 13 -11.22 -10.19 0.44
N VAL A 14 -10.07 -9.67 0.03
CA VAL A 14 -8.76 -10.28 0.20
C VAL A 14 -7.91 -9.41 1.11
N PHE A 15 -7.30 -10.03 2.12
CA PHE A 15 -6.43 -9.39 3.09
C PHE A 15 -5.05 -10.04 3.06
N LEU A 16 -4.00 -9.25 3.25
CA LEU A 16 -2.65 -9.71 3.59
C LEU A 16 -2.57 -9.85 5.11
N PRO A 17 -2.53 -11.08 5.67
CA PRO A 17 -2.41 -11.26 7.11
C PRO A 17 -1.07 -10.72 7.59
N PHE A 18 -1.03 -9.98 8.70
CA PHE A 18 0.23 -9.43 9.23
C PHE A 18 1.26 -10.53 9.54
N SER A 19 0.81 -11.70 9.99
CA SER A 19 1.66 -12.89 10.23
C SER A 19 2.35 -13.43 8.97
N ARG A 20 1.88 -13.04 7.77
CA ARG A 20 2.46 -13.41 6.48
C ARG A 20 3.24 -12.26 5.83
N ALA A 21 3.09 -11.05 6.35
CA ALA A 21 3.61 -9.81 5.78
C ALA A 21 5.10 -9.57 6.05
N ASN A 22 5.75 -10.44 6.84
CA ASN A 22 7.19 -10.45 7.10
C ASN A 22 8.01 -11.19 6.01
N ARG A 23 7.37 -11.63 4.93
CA ARG A 23 8.04 -12.23 3.77
C ARG A 23 8.21 -11.20 2.66
N HIS A 24 9.26 -11.35 1.86
CA HIS A 24 9.43 -10.55 0.65
C HIS A 24 8.26 -10.79 -0.32
N GLY A 25 7.76 -9.70 -0.89
CA GLY A 25 6.72 -9.72 -1.92
C GLY A 25 7.21 -9.07 -3.21
N LEU A 26 6.53 -9.38 -4.32
CA LEU A 26 6.78 -8.78 -5.62
C LEU A 26 5.47 -8.20 -6.16
N ILE A 27 5.48 -6.92 -6.49
CA ILE A 27 4.41 -6.26 -7.25
C ILE A 27 4.92 -6.06 -8.66
N ALA A 28 4.33 -6.79 -9.61
CA ALA A 28 4.66 -6.72 -11.03
C ALA A 28 3.41 -6.44 -11.86
N GLY A 29 3.59 -5.84 -13.05
CA GLY A 29 2.49 -5.47 -13.95
C GLY A 29 2.93 -4.43 -14.98
N ALA A 30 2.11 -4.21 -16.00
CA ALA A 30 2.35 -3.20 -17.03
C ALA A 30 2.12 -1.76 -16.51
N THR A 31 2.48 -0.75 -17.29
CA THR A 31 2.15 0.64 -16.97
C THR A 31 0.63 0.82 -16.89
N GLY A 32 0.15 1.56 -15.89
CA GLY A 32 -1.29 1.78 -15.68
C GLY A 32 -2.04 0.66 -14.95
N THR A 33 -1.39 -0.46 -14.58
CA THR A 33 -2.07 -1.58 -13.89
C THR A 33 -2.06 -1.45 -12.35
N GLY A 34 -1.90 -0.23 -11.82
CA GLY A 34 -2.04 0.01 -10.39
C GLY A 34 -0.83 -0.29 -9.49
N LYS A 35 0.35 -0.64 -10.03
CA LYS A 35 1.56 -0.93 -9.22
C LYS A 35 1.85 0.13 -8.13
N THR A 36 1.83 1.41 -8.51
CA THR A 36 2.08 2.54 -7.59
C THR A 36 1.01 2.59 -6.49
N ILE A 37 -0.27 2.53 -6.86
CA ILE A 37 -1.39 2.55 -5.89
C ILE A 37 -1.32 1.32 -4.95
N THR A 38 -0.95 0.14 -5.46
CA THR A 38 -0.77 -1.04 -4.60
C THR A 38 0.35 -0.83 -3.58
N LEU A 39 1.49 -0.22 -3.96
CA LEU A 39 2.56 0.11 -3.02
C LEU A 39 2.11 1.13 -1.97
N GLN A 40 1.38 2.17 -2.38
CA GLN A 40 0.84 3.19 -1.48
C GLN A 40 -0.10 2.55 -0.43
N LEU A 41 -1.01 1.68 -0.88
CA LEU A 41 -1.93 0.94 -0.02
C LEU A 41 -1.20 0.07 1.00
N LEU A 42 -0.15 -0.64 0.59
CA LEU A 42 0.62 -1.48 1.51
C LEU A 42 1.35 -0.62 2.55
N ALA A 43 2.03 0.43 2.10
CA ALA A 43 2.77 1.31 2.97
C ALA A 43 1.87 2.03 3.98
N GLU A 44 0.70 2.50 3.55
CA GLU A 44 -0.30 3.07 4.46
C GLU A 44 -0.84 2.01 5.44
N GLY A 45 -1.14 0.81 4.96
CA GLY A 45 -1.63 -0.29 5.79
C GLY A 45 -0.64 -0.69 6.89
N PHE A 46 0.65 -0.78 6.57
CA PHE A 46 1.71 -1.03 7.55
C PHE A 46 1.88 0.14 8.52
N SER A 47 1.90 1.38 8.02
CA SER A 47 2.03 2.58 8.86
C SER A 47 0.87 2.69 9.86
N ARG A 48 -0.37 2.43 9.43
CA ARG A 48 -1.57 2.38 10.30
C ARG A 48 -1.49 1.27 11.36
N ALA A 49 -0.77 0.19 11.08
CA ALA A 49 -0.49 -0.88 12.03
C ALA A 49 0.69 -0.55 12.98
N GLY A 50 1.25 0.66 12.92
CA GLY A 50 2.38 1.10 13.74
C GLY A 50 3.74 0.58 13.26
N VAL A 51 3.82 0.00 12.05
CA VAL A 51 5.07 -0.50 11.48
C VAL A 51 5.80 0.63 10.75
N PRO A 52 7.08 0.92 11.08
CA PRO A 52 7.87 1.87 10.32
C PRO A 52 8.06 1.41 8.87
N VAL A 53 7.74 2.27 7.91
CA VAL A 53 7.84 1.96 6.48
C VAL A 53 8.89 2.84 5.82
N VAL A 54 9.80 2.20 5.07
CA VAL A 54 10.79 2.87 4.23
C VAL A 54 10.50 2.51 2.78
N VAL A 55 10.43 3.50 1.91
CA VAL A 55 10.13 3.32 0.48
C VAL A 55 11.17 4.07 -0.34
N THR A 56 11.75 3.38 -1.33
CA THR A 56 12.61 4.02 -2.32
C THR A 56 11.74 4.51 -3.48
N ASP A 57 11.64 5.82 -3.63
CA ASP A 57 10.84 6.45 -4.67
C ASP A 57 11.71 6.92 -5.84
N VAL A 58 11.99 6.00 -6.77
CA VAL A 58 12.85 6.29 -7.94
C VAL A 58 12.16 7.23 -8.93
N LYS A 59 10.82 7.20 -9.01
CA LYS A 59 10.05 7.97 -9.98
C LYS A 59 9.50 9.28 -9.42
N GLY A 60 9.45 9.44 -8.11
CA GLY A 60 8.83 10.59 -7.45
C GLY A 60 7.31 10.46 -7.26
N ASP A 61 6.77 9.24 -7.42
CA ASP A 61 5.32 9.00 -7.41
C ASP A 61 4.76 8.66 -6.00
N LEU A 62 5.62 8.47 -5.00
CA LEU A 62 5.28 7.96 -3.67
C LEU A 62 5.57 8.97 -2.55
N ALA A 63 6.51 9.89 -2.75
CA ALA A 63 6.94 10.85 -1.74
C ALA A 63 5.79 11.71 -1.17
N GLY A 64 4.75 11.98 -1.97
CA GLY A 64 3.56 12.70 -1.53
C GLY A 64 2.82 12.05 -0.36
N MET A 65 2.98 10.75 -0.14
CA MET A 65 2.36 10.04 1.00
C MET A 65 2.88 10.46 2.36
N ALA A 66 4.08 11.06 2.43
CA ALA A 66 4.68 11.49 3.70
C ALA A 66 4.00 12.72 4.31
N PHE A 67 3.12 13.37 3.56
CA PHE A 67 2.45 14.60 3.95
C PHE A 67 0.95 14.37 4.09
N PRO A 68 0.27 15.12 4.98
CA PRO A 68 -1.19 15.15 4.99
C PRO A 68 -1.72 15.53 3.60
N GLY A 69 -2.84 14.93 3.22
CA GLY A 69 -3.56 15.34 2.02
C GLY A 69 -3.93 16.82 2.10
N ALA A 70 -3.74 17.57 1.02
CA ALA A 70 -4.24 18.92 0.92
C ALA A 70 -5.72 18.88 0.51
N ASP A 71 -6.55 19.72 1.14
CA ASP A 71 -7.91 19.94 0.66
C ASP A 71 -7.84 20.44 -0.78
N LYS A 72 -8.41 19.70 -1.71
CA LYS A 72 -8.74 20.27 -3.02
C LYS A 72 -9.87 21.26 -2.77
N ALA A 73 -9.57 22.55 -2.96
CA ALA A 73 -10.64 23.53 -3.12
C ALA A 73 -11.63 23.00 -4.17
N PRO A 74 -12.95 23.11 -3.92
CA PRO A 74 -13.99 22.48 -4.72
C PRO A 74 -13.94 22.87 -6.21
#